data_AF-A0A9W3CVF6-F1
#
_entry.id   AF-A0A9W3CVF6-F1
#
_cell.length_a   1.000
_cell.length_b   1.000
_cell.length_c   1.000
_cell.angle_alpha   90.00
_cell.angle_beta   90.00
_cell.angle_gamma   90.00
#
_symmetry.space_group_name_H-M   'P 1'
#
loop_
_entity.id
_entity.type
_entity.pdbx_description
1 polymer ?
#
loop_
_entity_poly.entity_id
_entity_poly.type
_entity_poly.pdbx_seq_one_letter_code
_entity_poly.pdbx_strand_id
1 'polypeptide(L)'
;MAQKVEAQGGNGGNQWDDGSEHDAVTKITVAPGGSGIQYVQFDYVKNGQPETAPLRGVKGRAIAADPFVINHPEEHLVSVEGWYDSSGVIQGLKFNSNKKSSDVIGYNDGTPFTVQVQDKKIIGFHGFAGDNLNSLGAYFAPLTAAPPSVPPKKLDAKGGESGAVWDDGAHDNVIKVSVGQGEDGIAAVKFEYTNGSQVVIGAERGTPTLLGYEEFELESDEY
;
A
#
# COMPACT_ATOMS: atom_id res chain seq x y z
N MET A 1 -6.19 4.04 4.79
CA MET A 1 -5.59 5.29 4.26
C MET A 1 -4.07 5.19 4.33
N ALA A 2 -3.36 5.81 3.38
CA ALA A 2 -1.90 5.83 3.39
C ALA A 2 -1.36 6.73 4.52
N GLN A 3 -0.26 6.32 5.16
CA GLN A 3 0.45 7.10 6.16
C GLN A 3 1.62 7.84 5.52
N LYS A 4 1.67 9.16 5.66
CA LYS A 4 2.82 9.99 5.25
C LYS A 4 3.86 10.03 6.38
N VAL A 5 5.12 9.78 6.03
CA VAL A 5 6.28 10.02 6.90
C VAL A 5 7.05 11.20 6.34
N GLU A 6 7.39 12.15 7.22
CA GLU A 6 8.07 13.39 6.84
C GLU A 6 9.45 13.14 6.25
N ALA A 7 9.82 14.00 5.29
CA ALA A 7 11.06 13.87 4.56
C ALA A 7 12.28 14.14 5.45
N GLN A 8 13.31 13.30 5.31
CA GLN A 8 14.59 13.46 6.00
C GLN A 8 15.60 14.14 5.07
N GLY A 9 16.41 15.05 5.61
CA GLY A 9 17.34 15.90 4.86
C GLY A 9 16.94 17.38 4.91
N GLY A 10 17.36 18.14 3.90
CA GLY A 10 17.09 19.57 3.75
C GLY A 10 15.87 19.90 2.89
N ASN A 11 15.46 21.17 2.92
CA ASN A 11 14.40 21.74 2.10
C ASN A 11 14.92 22.52 0.87
N GLY A 12 16.15 22.23 0.43
CA GLY A 12 16.79 22.88 -0.72
C GLY A 12 16.16 22.47 -2.06
N GLY A 13 16.14 23.39 -3.02
CA GLY A 13 15.53 23.16 -4.32
C GLY A 13 14.00 23.29 -4.29
N ASN A 14 13.32 22.51 -5.13
CA ASN A 14 11.87 22.51 -5.25
C ASN A 14 11.27 21.32 -4.51
N GLN A 15 10.12 21.53 -3.85
CA GLN A 15 9.33 20.44 -3.31
C GLN A 15 8.77 19.56 -4.44
N TRP A 16 8.72 18.27 -4.20
CA TRP A 16 8.10 17.29 -5.09
C TRP A 16 7.34 16.25 -4.27
N ASP A 17 6.29 15.69 -4.86
CA ASP A 17 5.43 14.69 -4.22
C ASP A 17 4.82 13.82 -5.33
N ASP A 18 5.09 12.51 -5.28
CA ASP A 18 4.56 11.56 -6.26
C ASP A 18 3.15 11.11 -5.90
N GLY A 19 2.70 11.40 -4.68
CA GLY A 19 1.40 11.02 -4.14
C GLY A 19 1.38 9.67 -3.42
N SER A 20 0.21 9.35 -2.88
CA SER A 20 -0.07 8.14 -2.11
C SER A 20 -0.98 7.13 -2.81
N GLU A 21 -1.29 7.37 -4.08
CA GLU A 21 -2.31 6.63 -4.84
C GLU A 21 -1.74 5.42 -5.58
N HIS A 22 -0.51 5.01 -5.25
CA HIS A 22 0.19 3.90 -5.89
C HIS A 22 -0.03 2.59 -5.14
N ASP A 23 -0.07 1.49 -5.90
CA ASP A 23 -0.20 0.14 -5.36
C ASP A 23 1.13 -0.37 -4.79
N ALA A 24 2.24 -0.04 -5.46
CA ALA A 24 3.60 -0.43 -5.09
C ALA A 24 4.70 0.33 -5.85
N VAL A 25 5.91 0.33 -5.29
CA VAL A 25 7.17 0.67 -5.97
C VAL A 25 7.72 -0.58 -6.66
N THR A 26 8.10 -0.50 -7.94
CA THR A 26 8.64 -1.64 -8.71
C THR A 26 10.08 -1.46 -9.12
N LYS A 27 10.56 -0.21 -9.24
CA LYS A 27 11.96 0.04 -9.58
C LYS A 27 12.41 1.39 -9.04
N ILE A 28 13.65 1.42 -8.56
CA ILE A 28 14.31 2.63 -8.08
C ILE A 28 15.61 2.81 -8.84
N THR A 29 15.75 3.94 -9.53
CA THR A 29 16.98 4.33 -10.22
C THR A 29 17.61 5.49 -9.49
N VAL A 30 18.86 5.33 -9.05
CA VAL A 30 19.61 6.36 -8.33
C VAL A 30 20.92 6.62 -9.06
N ALA A 31 21.31 7.88 -9.18
CA ALA A 31 22.61 8.26 -9.70
C ALA A 31 23.38 9.08 -8.65
N PRO A 32 24.48 8.54 -8.09
CA PRO A 32 25.35 9.31 -7.24
C PRO A 32 26.18 10.30 -8.08
N GLY A 33 26.48 11.46 -7.50
CA GLY A 33 27.39 12.46 -8.03
C GLY A 33 28.45 12.85 -7.01
N GLY A 34 29.38 13.73 -7.38
CA GLY A 34 30.48 14.15 -6.49
C GLY A 34 30.07 15.00 -5.28
N SER A 35 28.79 15.36 -5.17
CA SER A 35 28.23 16.18 -4.07
C SER A 35 26.93 15.56 -3.55
N GLY A 36 26.86 14.24 -3.53
CA GLY A 36 25.69 13.47 -3.09
C GLY A 36 24.87 12.89 -4.24
N ILE A 37 23.68 12.40 -3.91
CA ILE A 37 22.74 11.84 -4.88
C ILE A 37 22.29 12.94 -5.84
N GLN A 38 22.60 12.78 -7.12
CA GLN A 38 22.35 13.78 -8.15
C GLN A 38 20.90 13.68 -8.65
N TYR A 39 20.41 12.44 -8.80
CA TYR A 39 18.99 12.23 -9.01
C TYR A 39 18.48 10.87 -8.52
N VAL A 40 17.17 10.80 -8.34
CA VAL A 40 16.39 9.57 -8.18
C VAL A 40 15.20 9.56 -9.13
N GLN A 41 14.78 8.37 -9.56
CA GLN A 41 13.55 8.15 -10.31
C GLN A 41 12.91 6.84 -9.85
N PHE A 42 11.59 6.85 -9.75
CA PHE A 42 10.79 5.72 -9.29
C PHE A 42 9.86 5.24 -10.40
N ASP A 43 9.75 3.93 -10.55
CA ASP A 43 8.66 3.29 -11.29
C ASP A 43 7.69 2.67 -10.27
N TYR A 44 6.41 2.91 -10.48
CA TYR A 44 5.30 2.49 -9.64
C TYR A 44 4.34 1.58 -10.40
N VAL A 45 3.42 0.96 -9.65
CA VAL A 45 2.15 0.46 -10.16
C VAL A 45 1.05 1.34 -9.61
N LYS A 46 0.12 1.76 -10.46
CA LYS A 46 -1.05 2.55 -10.11
C LYS A 46 -2.28 1.97 -10.79
N ASN A 47 -3.27 1.56 -10.01
CA ASN A 47 -4.46 0.85 -10.50
C ASN A 47 -4.07 -0.36 -11.38
N GLY A 48 -3.04 -1.11 -10.97
CA GLY A 48 -2.51 -2.26 -11.70
C GLY A 48 -1.73 -1.93 -12.98
N GLN A 49 -1.51 -0.65 -13.31
CA GLN A 49 -0.77 -0.21 -14.49
C GLN A 49 0.61 0.37 -14.12
N PRO A 50 1.66 0.14 -14.93
CA PRO A 50 2.96 0.73 -14.68
C PRO A 50 2.92 2.25 -14.87
N GLU A 51 3.51 2.99 -13.94
CA GLU A 51 3.65 4.45 -13.99
C GLU A 51 5.11 4.82 -13.71
N THR A 52 5.73 5.62 -14.57
CA THR A 52 7.09 6.13 -14.36
C THR A 52 7.01 7.56 -13.87
N ALA A 53 7.51 7.81 -12.66
CA ALA A 53 7.56 9.13 -12.09
C ALA A 53 8.58 10.01 -12.84
N PRO A 54 8.39 11.35 -12.85
CA PRO A 54 9.45 12.22 -13.32
C PRO A 54 10.73 12.06 -12.46
N LEU A 55 11.87 12.38 -13.04
CA LEU A 55 13.15 12.36 -12.32
C LEU A 55 13.18 13.48 -11.27
N ARG A 56 13.79 13.22 -10.11
CA ARG A 56 14.01 14.19 -9.01
C ARG A 56 15.48 14.51 -8.93
N GLY A 57 15.86 15.78 -9.09
CA GLY A 57 17.25 16.21 -9.25
C GLY A 57 17.58 16.53 -10.71
N VAL A 58 18.87 16.47 -11.06
CA VAL A 58 19.34 16.75 -12.43
C VAL A 58 20.21 15.60 -12.92
N LYS A 59 19.95 15.11 -14.14
CA LYS A 59 20.71 13.99 -14.72
C LYS A 59 22.20 14.32 -14.95
N GLY A 60 22.48 15.56 -15.35
CA GLY A 60 23.84 16.06 -15.56
C GLY A 60 24.71 15.10 -16.37
N ARG A 61 25.87 14.74 -15.81
CA ARG A 61 26.77 13.69 -16.33
C ARG A 61 26.82 12.45 -15.41
N ALA A 62 25.95 12.37 -14.41
CA ALA A 62 25.95 11.24 -13.50
C ALA A 62 25.54 9.95 -14.22
N ILE A 63 26.19 8.87 -13.81
CA ILE A 63 25.91 7.52 -14.28
C ILE A 63 25.05 6.87 -13.20
N ALA A 64 23.88 6.35 -13.58
CA ALA A 64 23.03 5.62 -12.66
C ALA A 64 23.75 4.35 -12.17
N ALA A 65 23.56 4.04 -10.89
CA ALA A 65 23.87 2.71 -10.38
C ALA A 65 22.92 1.67 -11.00
N ASP A 66 23.23 0.39 -10.81
CA ASP A 66 22.31 -0.67 -11.17
C ASP A 66 20.98 -0.47 -10.43
N PRO A 67 19.84 -0.49 -11.15
CA PRO A 67 18.56 -0.15 -10.55
C PRO A 67 18.13 -1.21 -9.54
N PHE A 68 17.53 -0.76 -8.44
CA PHE A 68 16.90 -1.66 -7.47
C PHE A 68 15.51 -2.07 -7.98
N VAL A 69 15.42 -3.26 -8.58
CA VAL A 69 14.18 -3.82 -9.13
C VAL A 69 13.47 -4.66 -8.07
N ILE A 70 12.16 -4.44 -7.91
CA ILE A 70 11.29 -5.09 -6.94
C ILE A 70 10.26 -5.91 -7.70
N ASN A 71 10.27 -7.23 -7.47
CA ASN A 71 9.36 -8.17 -8.13
C ASN A 71 7.97 -8.17 -7.46
N HIS A 72 7.15 -7.19 -7.78
CA HIS A 72 5.75 -7.10 -7.34
C HIS A 72 4.87 -8.21 -7.97
N PRO A 73 3.91 -8.83 -7.24
CA PRO A 73 3.45 -8.46 -5.90
C PRO A 73 4.17 -9.15 -4.73
N GLU A 74 4.98 -10.19 -4.96
CA GLU A 74 5.55 -10.98 -3.87
C GLU A 74 6.70 -10.26 -3.15
N GLU A 75 7.33 -9.29 -3.82
CA GLU A 75 8.34 -8.39 -3.25
C GLU A 75 7.78 -6.97 -3.14
N HIS A 76 8.06 -6.29 -2.03
CA HIS A 76 7.69 -4.90 -1.79
C HIS A 76 8.77 -4.18 -0.99
N LEU A 77 8.85 -2.87 -1.17
CA LEU A 77 9.79 -2.03 -0.43
C LEU A 77 9.32 -1.84 1.01
N VAL A 78 10.22 -2.07 1.97
CA VAL A 78 9.93 -2.01 3.41
C VAL A 78 10.56 -0.78 4.04
N SER A 79 11.82 -0.50 3.71
CA SER A 79 12.52 0.64 4.28
C SER A 79 13.57 1.23 3.34
N VAL A 80 13.91 2.47 3.63
CA VAL A 80 15.05 3.17 3.05
C VAL A 80 15.95 3.62 4.19
N GLU A 81 17.22 3.24 4.13
CA GLU A 81 18.29 3.81 4.94
C GLU A 81 18.99 4.88 4.10
N GLY A 82 19.40 5.98 4.71
CA GLY A 82 20.13 7.02 3.99
C GLY A 82 20.98 7.89 4.89
N TRP A 83 21.76 8.76 4.25
CA TRP A 83 22.64 9.72 4.92
C TRP A 83 22.50 11.08 4.25
N TYR A 84 22.54 12.15 5.04
CA TYR A 84 22.60 13.53 4.52
C TYR A 84 23.69 14.35 5.19
N ASP A 85 24.26 15.31 4.47
CA ASP A 85 25.31 16.19 4.98
C ASP A 85 24.76 17.37 5.80
N SER A 86 25.63 18.25 6.28
CA SER A 86 25.23 19.43 7.06
C SER A 86 24.39 20.46 6.29
N SER A 87 24.38 20.41 4.95
CA SER A 87 23.52 21.22 4.10
C SER A 87 22.15 20.56 3.85
N GLY A 88 22.00 19.31 4.31
CA GLY A 88 20.82 18.49 4.12
C GLY A 88 20.79 17.74 2.80
N VAL A 89 21.84 17.76 1.97
CA VAL A 89 21.87 17.00 0.71
C VAL A 89 22.02 15.51 1.01
N ILE A 90 21.23 14.67 0.35
CA ILE A 90 21.28 13.22 0.51
C ILE A 90 22.56 12.71 -0.13
N GLN A 91 23.42 12.07 0.67
CA GLN A 91 24.73 11.57 0.26
C GLN A 91 24.66 10.14 -0.25
N GLY A 92 23.83 9.30 0.37
CA GLY A 92 23.66 7.92 -0.03
C GLY A 92 22.35 7.32 0.43
N LEU A 93 21.97 6.25 -0.26
CA LEU A 93 20.74 5.51 -0.04
C LEU A 93 20.99 4.02 -0.09
N LYS A 94 20.26 3.28 0.73
CA LYS A 94 20.19 1.82 0.71
C LYS A 94 18.74 1.40 0.86
N PHE A 95 18.31 0.50 -0.02
CA PHE A 95 16.91 0.06 -0.11
C PHE A 95 16.78 -1.35 0.43
N ASN A 96 15.74 -1.58 1.23
CA ASN A 96 15.41 -2.89 1.76
C ASN A 96 13.98 -3.27 1.34
N SER A 97 13.86 -4.38 0.63
CA SER A 97 12.60 -5.06 0.41
C SER A 97 12.39 -6.15 1.46
N ASN A 98 11.21 -6.76 1.47
CA ASN A 98 10.94 -7.95 2.27
C ASN A 98 11.76 -9.19 1.86
N LYS A 99 12.54 -9.13 0.76
CA LYS A 99 13.34 -10.25 0.25
C LYS A 99 14.83 -9.98 0.17
N LYS A 100 15.25 -8.74 -0.04
CA LYS A 100 16.66 -8.40 -0.26
C LYS A 100 16.97 -6.95 0.10
N SER A 101 18.26 -6.67 0.21
CA SER A 101 18.80 -5.33 0.41
C SER A 101 19.70 -4.95 -0.77
N SER A 102 19.74 -3.68 -1.12
CA SER A 102 20.76 -3.14 -2.02
C SER A 102 22.09 -2.94 -1.28
N ASP A 103 23.17 -2.77 -2.04
CA ASP A 103 24.35 -2.06 -1.53
C ASP A 103 24.04 -0.58 -1.30
N VAL A 104 24.92 0.12 -0.59
CA VAL A 104 24.82 1.58 -0.45
C VAL A 104 25.16 2.23 -1.81
N ILE A 105 24.25 3.05 -2.31
CA ILE A 105 24.47 3.87 -3.51
C ILE A 105 24.86 5.27 -3.04
N GLY A 106 26.00 5.78 -3.50
CA GLY A 106 26.56 7.07 -3.06
C GLY A 106 27.50 6.90 -1.87
N TYR A 107 27.38 7.78 -0.89
CA TYR A 107 28.26 7.84 0.28
C TYR A 107 27.48 7.56 1.57
N ASN A 108 28.08 6.81 2.49
CA ASN A 108 27.53 6.52 3.81
C ASN A 108 28.07 7.47 4.89
N ASP A 109 28.30 8.72 4.52
CA ASP A 109 28.82 9.78 5.38
C ASP A 109 27.75 10.85 5.68
N GLY A 110 27.88 11.50 6.84
CA GLY A 110 26.89 12.45 7.34
C GLY A 110 25.92 11.85 8.35
N THR A 111 24.75 12.46 8.47
CA THR A 111 23.73 12.09 9.46
C THR A 111 22.87 10.95 8.93
N PRO A 112 22.86 9.76 9.57
CA PRO A 112 22.06 8.64 9.13
C PRO A 112 20.57 8.86 9.43
N PHE A 113 19.71 8.32 8.59
CA PHE A 113 18.27 8.26 8.82
C PHE A 113 17.69 6.94 8.29
N THR A 114 16.49 6.61 8.76
CA THR A 114 15.73 5.46 8.28
C THR A 114 14.28 5.87 8.10
N VAL A 115 13.72 5.56 6.94
CA VAL A 115 12.31 5.73 6.61
C VAL A 115 11.67 4.35 6.61
N GLN A 116 10.94 4.02 7.67
CA GLN A 116 10.26 2.74 7.86
C GLN A 116 9.04 2.92 8.77
N VAL A 117 8.00 2.14 8.50
CA VAL A 117 6.87 1.93 9.42
C VAL A 117 6.66 0.44 9.57
N GLN A 118 6.49 -0.01 10.81
CA GLN A 118 6.25 -1.42 11.11
C GLN A 118 4.96 -1.91 10.43
N ASP A 119 4.99 -3.14 9.90
CA ASP A 119 3.87 -3.83 9.24
C ASP A 119 3.26 -3.08 8.04
N LYS A 120 4.05 -2.21 7.40
CA LYS A 120 3.65 -1.45 6.21
C LYS A 120 4.70 -1.52 5.11
N LYS A 121 4.25 -1.35 3.88
CA LYS A 121 5.11 -1.20 2.69
C LYS A 121 5.15 0.26 2.24
N ILE A 122 6.26 0.66 1.63
CA ILE A 122 6.38 1.95 0.95
C ILE A 122 5.68 1.86 -0.41
N ILE A 123 4.82 2.84 -0.69
CA ILE A 123 4.05 2.91 -1.93
C ILE A 123 4.37 4.16 -2.77
N GLY A 124 4.88 5.23 -2.17
CA GLY A 124 5.17 6.48 -2.87
C GLY A 124 6.22 7.29 -2.13
N PHE A 125 6.78 8.29 -2.80
CA PHE A 125 7.83 9.15 -2.26
C PHE A 125 7.50 10.64 -2.43
N HIS A 126 8.07 11.46 -1.54
CA HIS A 126 8.04 12.92 -1.61
C HIS A 126 9.33 13.50 -1.05
N GLY A 127 9.59 14.79 -1.26
CA GLY A 127 10.75 15.46 -0.70
C GLY A 127 11.08 16.77 -1.39
N PHE A 128 12.37 17.13 -1.35
CA PHE A 128 12.91 18.30 -2.04
C PHE A 128 14.08 17.93 -2.92
N ALA A 129 14.20 18.57 -4.08
CA ALA A 129 15.31 18.37 -5.00
C ALA A 129 15.62 19.63 -5.81
N GLY A 130 16.91 19.91 -5.98
CA GLY A 130 17.46 20.92 -6.89
C GLY A 130 18.41 20.26 -7.89
N ASP A 131 19.68 20.67 -7.89
CA ASP A 131 20.75 19.98 -8.63
C ASP A 131 21.07 18.58 -8.04
N ASN A 132 20.74 18.39 -6.77
CA ASN A 132 20.85 17.15 -6.02
C ASN A 132 19.52 16.81 -5.34
N LEU A 133 19.42 15.58 -4.83
CA LEU A 133 18.34 15.17 -3.94
C LEU A 133 18.60 15.77 -2.54
N ASN A 134 17.70 16.64 -2.07
CA ASN A 134 17.83 17.31 -0.78
C ASN A 134 17.05 16.61 0.32
N SER A 135 15.97 15.91 0.04
CA SER A 135 15.32 15.10 1.06
C SER A 135 14.47 14.01 0.47
N LEU A 136 14.17 13.02 1.31
CA LEU A 136 13.34 11.88 0.97
C LEU A 136 12.41 11.52 2.13
N GLY A 137 11.12 11.54 1.86
CA GLY A 137 10.05 11.00 2.69
C GLY A 137 9.24 9.99 1.89
N ALA A 138 8.34 9.29 2.56
CA ALA A 138 7.60 8.20 1.94
C ALA A 138 6.15 8.13 2.41
N TYR A 139 5.32 7.54 1.55
CA TYR A 139 3.97 7.10 1.85
C TYR A 139 3.94 5.61 2.09
N PHE A 140 3.19 5.20 3.11
CA PHE A 140 3.08 3.83 3.56
C PHE A 140 1.65 3.33 3.46
N ALA A 141 1.47 2.11 2.94
CA ALA A 141 0.21 1.38 3.03
C ALA A 141 0.39 0.15 3.93
N PRO A 142 -0.67 -0.30 4.63
CA PRO A 142 -0.69 -1.62 5.22
C PRO A 142 -0.22 -2.68 4.23
N LEU A 143 0.44 -3.72 4.73
CA LEU A 143 0.62 -4.95 3.96
C LEU A 143 -0.77 -5.53 3.69
N THR A 144 -1.40 -5.14 2.58
CA THR A 144 -2.60 -5.83 2.13
C THR A 144 -2.18 -7.27 1.85
N ALA A 145 -2.74 -8.21 2.61
CA ALA A 145 -2.68 -9.61 2.21
C ALA A 145 -3.15 -9.63 0.75
N ALA A 146 -2.32 -10.12 -0.15
CA ALA A 146 -2.78 -10.39 -1.50
C ALA A 146 -4.12 -11.15 -1.37
N PRO A 147 -5.17 -10.82 -2.16
CA PRO A 147 -6.34 -11.68 -2.19
C PRO A 147 -5.80 -13.10 -2.41
N PRO A 148 -6.18 -14.07 -1.55
CA PRO A 148 -5.50 -15.34 -1.52
C PRO A 148 -5.50 -15.91 -2.95
N SER A 149 -4.30 -16.13 -3.49
CA SER A 149 -4.12 -16.79 -4.80
C SER A 149 -4.67 -18.22 -4.78
N VAL A 150 -4.99 -18.71 -3.58
CA VAL A 150 -5.85 -19.87 -3.35
C VAL A 150 -7.30 -19.37 -3.28
N PRO A 151 -8.19 -19.82 -4.20
CA PRO A 151 -9.59 -19.48 -4.10
C PRO A 151 -10.11 -19.88 -2.70
N PRO A 152 -10.96 -19.03 -2.08
CA PRO A 152 -11.47 -19.30 -0.74
C PRO A 152 -12.09 -20.69 -0.70
N LYS A 153 -11.69 -21.48 0.30
CA LYS A 153 -12.24 -22.82 0.48
C LYS A 153 -13.68 -22.69 0.96
N LYS A 154 -14.64 -22.89 0.06
CA LYS A 154 -16.06 -22.97 0.39
C LYS A 154 -16.30 -24.16 1.33
N LEU A 155 -16.95 -23.89 2.46
CA LEU A 155 -17.36 -24.92 3.42
C LEU A 155 -18.77 -25.42 3.10
N ASP A 156 -19.06 -26.66 3.49
CA ASP A 156 -20.40 -27.23 3.33
C ASP A 156 -21.40 -26.54 4.27
N ALA A 157 -22.52 -26.06 3.71
CA ALA A 157 -23.60 -25.46 4.48
C ALA A 157 -24.22 -26.47 5.46
N LYS A 158 -24.80 -25.95 6.56
CA LYS A 158 -25.55 -26.73 7.53
C LYS A 158 -27.03 -26.35 7.44
N GLY A 159 -27.90 -27.33 7.25
CA GLY A 159 -29.33 -27.11 7.06
C GLY A 159 -29.97 -28.22 6.23
N GLY A 160 -31.19 -27.97 5.74
CA GLY A 160 -31.87 -28.86 4.79
C GLY A 160 -31.45 -28.63 3.35
N GLU A 161 -31.87 -29.53 2.46
CA GLU A 161 -31.57 -29.49 1.01
C GLU A 161 -32.68 -28.77 0.20
N SER A 162 -33.56 -28.03 0.86
CA SER A 162 -34.68 -27.31 0.25
C SER A 162 -34.35 -25.82 0.03
N GLY A 163 -34.94 -25.24 -1.01
CA GLY A 163 -34.84 -23.80 -1.32
C GLY A 163 -34.01 -23.48 -2.56
N ALA A 164 -33.96 -22.19 -2.92
CA ALA A 164 -33.14 -21.70 -4.02
C ALA A 164 -31.68 -21.62 -3.57
N VAL A 165 -30.76 -22.15 -4.39
CA VAL A 165 -29.32 -22.02 -4.16
C VAL A 165 -28.89 -20.57 -4.39
N TRP A 166 -28.08 -20.03 -3.48
CA TRP A 166 -27.48 -18.71 -3.62
C TRP A 166 -26.06 -18.69 -3.05
N ASP A 167 -25.27 -17.75 -3.53
CA ASP A 167 -23.88 -17.48 -3.14
C ASP A 167 -23.58 -16.01 -3.42
N ASP A 168 -23.21 -15.23 -2.41
CA ASP A 168 -22.84 -13.83 -2.57
C ASP A 168 -21.38 -13.66 -3.05
N GLY A 169 -20.62 -14.76 -3.12
CA GLY A 169 -19.20 -14.74 -3.45
C GLY A 169 -18.34 -14.33 -2.25
N ALA A 170 -17.13 -13.86 -2.55
CA ALA A 170 -16.19 -13.40 -1.53
C ALA A 170 -16.12 -11.86 -1.52
N HIS A 171 -16.19 -11.31 -0.31
CA HIS A 171 -16.04 -9.89 -0.04
C HIS A 171 -14.90 -9.67 0.96
N ASP A 172 -14.33 -8.47 1.00
CA ASP A 172 -13.17 -8.22 1.88
C ASP A 172 -13.58 -8.28 3.36
N ASN A 173 -14.73 -7.70 3.73
CA ASN A 173 -15.30 -7.79 5.09
C ASN A 173 -16.84 -7.83 5.07
N VAL A 174 -17.43 -8.36 6.14
CA VAL A 174 -18.84 -8.18 6.49
C VAL A 174 -18.92 -7.04 7.51
N ILE A 175 -19.78 -6.04 7.27
CA ILE A 175 -19.92 -4.88 8.16
C ILE A 175 -21.28 -4.83 8.87
N LYS A 176 -22.30 -5.49 8.31
CA LYS A 176 -23.61 -5.61 8.93
C LYS A 176 -24.25 -6.95 8.60
N VAL A 177 -24.88 -7.55 9.61
CA VAL A 177 -25.73 -8.73 9.50
C VAL A 177 -27.14 -8.36 9.95
N SER A 178 -28.13 -8.58 9.10
CA SER A 178 -29.56 -8.40 9.43
C SER A 178 -30.26 -9.75 9.39
N VAL A 179 -30.92 -10.12 10.50
CA VAL A 179 -31.64 -11.39 10.65
C VAL A 179 -33.13 -11.13 10.87
N GLY A 180 -33.96 -11.60 9.94
CA GLY A 180 -35.41 -11.48 9.99
C GLY A 180 -36.05 -12.76 10.54
N GLN A 181 -36.69 -12.64 11.71
CA GLN A 181 -37.39 -13.76 12.34
C GLN A 181 -38.78 -13.96 11.73
N GLY A 182 -39.24 -15.21 11.67
CA GLY A 182 -40.60 -15.61 11.37
C GLY A 182 -41.17 -16.53 12.46
N GLU A 183 -42.40 -17.00 12.27
CA GLU A 183 -43.10 -17.81 13.28
C GLU A 183 -42.38 -19.14 13.60
N ASP A 184 -41.72 -19.73 12.60
CA ASP A 184 -41.09 -21.06 12.69
C ASP A 184 -39.55 -21.02 12.68
N GLY A 185 -38.93 -19.83 12.77
CA GLY A 185 -37.48 -19.67 12.76
C GLY A 185 -36.98 -18.46 11.98
N ILE A 186 -35.78 -18.55 11.40
CA ILE A 186 -35.22 -17.46 10.58
C ILE A 186 -35.86 -17.48 9.20
N ALA A 187 -36.56 -16.40 8.86
CA ALA A 187 -37.32 -16.27 7.62
C ALA A 187 -36.54 -15.52 6.53
N ALA A 188 -35.67 -14.59 6.91
CA ALA A 188 -34.82 -13.87 5.97
C ALA A 188 -33.48 -13.45 6.58
N VAL A 189 -32.46 -13.31 5.73
CA VAL A 189 -31.16 -12.72 6.08
C VAL A 189 -30.73 -11.72 5.01
N LYS A 190 -29.99 -10.70 5.43
CA LYS A 190 -29.35 -9.72 4.55
C LYS A 190 -28.01 -9.32 5.16
N PHE A 191 -27.03 -9.06 4.30
CA PHE A 191 -25.68 -8.69 4.70
C PHE A 191 -25.25 -7.42 3.98
N GLU A 192 -24.38 -6.65 4.62
CA GLU A 192 -23.64 -5.57 3.98
C GLU A 192 -22.15 -5.82 4.12
N TYR A 193 -21.42 -5.51 3.07
CA TYR A 193 -20.00 -5.83 2.92
C TYR A 193 -19.18 -4.60 2.57
N THR A 194 -17.86 -4.73 2.67
CA THR A 194 -16.92 -3.79 2.04
C THR A 194 -16.01 -4.51 1.07
N ASN A 195 -15.76 -3.90 -0.08
CA ASN A 195 -14.69 -4.25 -1.00
C ASN A 195 -13.79 -3.01 -1.18
N GLY A 196 -12.59 -3.03 -0.60
CA GLY A 196 -11.76 -1.84 -0.44
C GLY A 196 -12.50 -0.75 0.33
N SER A 197 -12.72 0.40 -0.31
CA SER A 197 -13.46 1.53 0.27
C SER A 197 -14.96 1.55 -0.09
N GLN A 198 -15.45 0.59 -0.89
CA GLN A 198 -16.83 0.56 -1.36
C GLN A 198 -17.70 -0.31 -0.45
N VAL A 199 -18.88 0.20 -0.09
CA VAL A 199 -19.93 -0.58 0.58
C VAL A 199 -20.76 -1.31 -0.47
N VAL A 200 -20.96 -2.62 -0.27
CA VAL A 200 -21.78 -3.48 -1.11
C VAL A 200 -22.97 -3.98 -0.30
N ILE A 201 -24.18 -3.67 -0.76
CA ILE A 201 -25.41 -4.12 -0.12
C ILE A 201 -25.82 -5.45 -0.73
N GLY A 202 -25.79 -6.51 0.09
CA GLY A 202 -26.20 -7.85 -0.31
C GLY A 202 -27.69 -7.95 -0.61
N ALA A 203 -28.05 -8.91 -1.47
CA ALA A 203 -29.45 -9.21 -1.73
C ALA A 203 -30.10 -9.85 -0.50
N GLU A 204 -31.36 -9.52 -0.26
CA GLU A 204 -32.16 -10.19 0.77
C GLU A 204 -32.42 -11.65 0.37
N ARG A 205 -32.19 -12.57 1.32
CA ARG A 205 -32.35 -14.00 1.14
C ARG A 205 -33.46 -14.51 2.05
N GLY A 206 -34.51 -15.08 1.46
CA GLY A 206 -35.68 -15.58 2.20
C GLY A 206 -36.90 -14.66 2.01
N THR A 207 -37.85 -14.77 2.94
CA THR A 207 -39.12 -14.00 2.90
C THR A 207 -39.21 -13.14 4.15
N PRO A 208 -39.09 -11.81 4.05
CA PRO A 208 -39.19 -10.93 5.21
C PRO A 208 -40.59 -11.02 5.83
N THR A 209 -40.66 -10.87 7.15
CA THR A 209 -41.93 -10.86 7.89
C THR A 209 -42.22 -9.48 8.44
N LEU A 210 -43.42 -9.30 9.00
CA LEU A 210 -43.81 -8.06 9.67
C LEU A 210 -43.06 -7.84 11.00
N LEU A 211 -42.28 -8.81 11.48
CA LEU A 211 -41.47 -8.70 12.70
C LEU A 211 -40.20 -7.86 12.49
N GLY A 212 -39.82 -7.57 11.24
CA GLY A 212 -38.64 -6.77 10.92
C GLY A 212 -37.32 -7.54 11.06
N TYR A 213 -36.23 -6.81 11.25
CA TYR A 213 -34.87 -7.33 11.34
C TYR A 213 -34.20 -6.97 12.66
N GLU A 214 -33.44 -7.91 13.19
CA GLU A 214 -32.40 -7.64 14.19
C GLU A 214 -31.08 -7.42 13.46
N GLU A 215 -30.35 -6.35 13.81
CA GLU A 215 -29.10 -5.96 13.14
C GLU A 215 -27.90 -6.09 14.08
N PHE A 216 -26.79 -6.56 13.54
CA PHE A 216 -25.48 -6.57 14.18
C PHE A 216 -24.48 -5.89 13.24
N GLU A 217 -23.87 -4.80 13.71
CA GLU A 217 -22.84 -4.05 13.01
C GLU A 217 -21.47 -4.38 13.59
N LEU A 218 -20.48 -4.61 12.72
CA LEU A 218 -19.09 -4.83 13.12
C LEU A 218 -18.31 -3.52 13.06
N GLU A 219 -17.55 -3.22 14.11
CA GLU A 219 -16.60 -2.11 14.06
C GLU A 219 -15.39 -2.43 13.17
N SER A 220 -14.63 -1.41 12.76
CA SER A 220 -13.54 -1.56 11.77
C SER A 220 -12.37 -2.43 12.24
N ASP A 221 -12.30 -2.74 13.53
CA ASP A 221 -11.29 -3.57 14.19
C ASP A 221 -11.82 -4.94 14.66
N GLU A 222 -13.10 -5.24 14.41
CA GLU A 222 -13.74 -6.52 14.76
C GLU A 222 -13.78 -7.49 13.56
N TYR A 223 -13.70 -8.80 13.82
CA TYR A 223 -13.70 -9.87 12.80
C TYR A 223 -14.38 -11.16 13.27
#